data_AF-A0LZQ5-F1
#
_entry.id   AF-A0LZQ5-F1
#
_cell.length_a   1.000
_cell.length_b   1.000
_cell.length_c   1.000
_cell.angle_alpha   90.00
_cell.angle_beta   90.00
_cell.angle_gamma   90.00
#
_symmetry.space_group_name_H-M   'P 1'
#
loop_
_entity.id
_entity.type
_entity.pdbx_description
1 polymer ?
#
loop_
_entity_poly.entity_id
_entity_poly.type
_entity_poly.pdbx_seq_one_letter_code
_entity_poly.pdbx_strand_id
1 'polypeptide(L)'
;MTRRKFTSKFKTKVVLESLKERQTTQELAQKFEITPQQISAWKREFLKDADAVFSKGSKSKKSEEEEKKDQLLKVIGELKVENDFLKNALR
;
A
#
# COMPACT_ATOMS: atom_id res chain seq x y z
N MET A 1 -17.45 16.08 13.05
CA MET A 1 -17.94 14.68 12.95
C MET A 1 -16.74 13.77 12.67
N THR A 2 -16.32 12.96 13.63
CA THR A 2 -15.08 12.16 13.54
C THR A 2 -15.31 10.96 12.63
N ARG A 3 -14.62 10.88 11.49
CA ARG A 3 -14.77 9.77 10.54
C ARG A 3 -14.25 8.49 11.18
N ARG A 4 -15.12 7.47 11.35
CA ARG A 4 -14.73 6.13 11.82
C ARG A 4 -13.64 5.58 10.90
N LYS A 5 -12.48 5.25 11.46
CA LYS A 5 -11.36 4.63 10.72
C LYS A 5 -11.54 3.11 10.74
N PHE A 6 -11.43 2.47 9.57
CA PHE A 6 -11.52 1.02 9.42
C PHE A 6 -10.14 0.45 9.05
N THR A 7 -9.79 -0.68 9.65
CA THR A 7 -8.53 -1.38 9.36
C THR A 7 -8.59 -2.02 7.98
N SER A 8 -7.43 -2.20 7.33
CA SER A 8 -7.34 -2.89 6.04
C SER A 8 -7.93 -4.31 6.10
N LYS A 9 -7.66 -5.05 7.19
CA LYS A 9 -8.22 -6.37 7.45
C LYS A 9 -9.75 -6.37 7.48
N PHE A 10 -10.36 -5.36 8.11
CA PHE A 10 -11.82 -5.23 8.16
C PHE A 10 -12.41 -4.94 6.79
N LYS A 11 -11.87 -3.95 6.07
CA LYS A 11 -12.33 -3.63 4.70
C LYS A 11 -12.26 -4.85 3.78
N THR A 12 -11.14 -5.58 3.84
CA THR A 12 -10.94 -6.81 3.06
C THR A 12 -11.99 -7.87 3.38
N LYS A 13 -12.26 -8.11 4.68
CA LYS A 13 -13.30 -9.05 5.11
C LYS A 13 -14.68 -8.68 4.55
N VAL A 14 -15.07 -7.41 4.66
CA VAL A 14 -16.37 -6.92 4.15
C VAL A 14 -16.47 -7.10 2.64
N VAL A 15 -15.41 -6.73 1.90
CA VAL A 15 -15.40 -6.87 0.44
C VAL A 15 -15.49 -8.34 0.02
N LEU A 16 -14.74 -9.23 0.67
CA LEU A 16 -14.81 -10.67 0.37
C LEU A 16 -16.21 -11.24 0.64
N GLU A 17 -16.87 -10.86 1.73
CA GLU A 17 -18.27 -11.27 1.96
C GLU A 17 -19.22 -10.70 0.90
N SER A 18 -18.99 -9.46 0.44
CA SER A 18 -19.78 -8.86 -0.65
C SER A 18 -19.58 -9.51 -2.02
N LEU A 19 -18.41 -10.15 -2.24
CA LEU A 19 -18.09 -10.87 -3.48
C LEU A 19 -18.63 -12.30 -3.48
N LYS A 20 -18.93 -12.87 -2.30
CA LYS A 20 -19.58 -14.19 -2.18
C LYS A 20 -21.07 -14.16 -2.57
N GLU A 21 -21.68 -12.98 -2.66
CA GLU A 21 -23.08 -12.75 -3.07
C GLU A 21 -24.12 -13.56 -2.27
N ARG A 22 -23.77 -14.01 -1.06
CA ARG A 22 -24.67 -14.76 -0.16
C ARG A 22 -25.64 -13.86 0.60
N GLN A 23 -25.32 -12.57 0.70
CA GLN A 23 -26.08 -11.56 1.41
C GLN A 23 -26.17 -10.32 0.54
N THR A 24 -27.27 -9.59 0.62
CA THR A 24 -27.41 -8.33 -0.10
C THR A 24 -26.45 -7.27 0.46
N THR A 25 -26.16 -6.23 -0.33
CA THR A 25 -25.29 -5.12 0.14
C THR A 25 -25.90 -4.43 1.37
N GLN A 26 -27.24 -4.39 1.44
CA GLN A 26 -28.03 -3.84 2.52
C GLN A 26 -27.91 -4.69 3.80
N GLU A 27 -27.99 -6.01 3.69
CA GLU A 27 -27.77 -6.92 4.83
C GLU A 27 -26.33 -6.85 5.35
N LEU A 28 -25.34 -6.78 4.45
CA LEU A 28 -23.94 -6.61 4.84
C LEU A 28 -23.70 -5.26 5.52
N ALA A 29 -24.33 -4.20 5.02
CA ALA A 29 -24.30 -2.87 5.63
C ALA A 29 -24.83 -2.90 7.06
N GLN A 30 -25.96 -3.57 7.30
CA GLN A 30 -26.50 -3.76 8.65
C GLN A 30 -25.58 -4.61 9.53
N LYS A 31 -25.14 -5.76 9.03
CA LYS A 31 -24.30 -6.73 9.77
C LYS A 31 -22.96 -6.14 10.20
N PHE A 32 -22.37 -5.28 9.38
CA PHE A 32 -21.07 -4.67 9.66
C PHE A 32 -21.19 -3.22 10.18
N GLU A 33 -22.41 -2.72 10.39
CA GLU A 33 -22.69 -1.35 10.84
C GLU A 33 -22.02 -0.27 9.98
N ILE A 34 -22.09 -0.45 8.66
CA ILE A 34 -21.53 0.45 7.67
C ILE A 34 -22.58 0.81 6.62
N THR A 35 -22.34 1.87 5.86
CA THR A 35 -23.26 2.28 4.79
C THR A 35 -23.05 1.43 3.53
N PRO A 36 -24.12 1.14 2.75
CA PRO A 36 -24.00 0.43 1.46
C PRO A 36 -23.02 1.09 0.48
N GLN A 37 -22.95 2.43 0.48
CA GLN A 37 -22.00 3.20 -0.31
C GLN A 37 -20.53 2.90 0.06
N GLN A 38 -20.23 2.67 1.35
CA GLN A 38 -18.88 2.29 1.78
C GLN A 38 -18.48 0.91 1.24
N ILE A 39 -19.41 -0.06 1.28
CA ILE A 39 -19.17 -1.40 0.72
C ILE A 39 -18.89 -1.30 -0.78
N SER A 40 -19.71 -0.53 -1.50
CA SER A 40 -19.57 -0.33 -2.94
C SER A 40 -18.23 0.35 -3.30
N ALA A 41 -17.83 1.35 -2.51
CA ALA A 41 -16.54 2.03 -2.68
C ALA A 41 -15.36 1.08 -2.45
N TRP A 42 -15.37 0.30 -1.36
CA TRP A 42 -14.30 -0.65 -1.06
C TRP A 42 -14.25 -1.81 -2.06
N LYS A 43 -15.40 -2.29 -2.55
CA LYS A 43 -15.46 -3.32 -3.59
C LYS A 43 -14.78 -2.84 -4.87
N ARG A 44 -15.05 -1.59 -5.28
CA ARG A 44 -14.39 -0.97 -6.44
C ARG A 44 -12.89 -0.78 -6.23
N GLU A 45 -12.47 -0.26 -5.08
CA GLU A 45 -11.04 -0.09 -4.74
C GLU A 45 -10.31 -1.45 -4.77
N PHE A 46 -10.89 -2.46 -4.11
CA PHE A 46 -10.30 -3.80 -4.05
C PHE A 46 -10.17 -4.43 -5.44
N LEU A 47 -11.21 -4.36 -6.27
CA LEU A 47 -11.17 -4.94 -7.63
C LEU A 47 -10.20 -4.21 -8.55
N LYS A 48 -10.02 -2.89 -8.37
CA LYS A 48 -9.07 -2.09 -9.14
C LYS A 48 -7.62 -2.50 -8.89
N ASP A 49 -7.31 -2.89 -7.65
CA ASP A 49 -5.94 -3.26 -7.25
C ASP A 49 -5.76 -4.80 -7.16
N ALA A 50 -6.81 -5.59 -7.41
CA ALA A 50 -6.77 -7.05 -7.28
C ALA A 50 -5.92 -7.71 -8.36
N ASP A 51 -5.92 -7.17 -9.58
CA ASP A 51 -5.06 -7.58 -10.69
C ASP A 51 -3.58 -7.42 -10.36
N ALA A 52 -3.23 -6.38 -9.59
CA ALA A 52 -1.87 -6.10 -9.17
C ALA A 52 -1.25 -7.27 -8.38
N VAL A 53 -2.07 -8.02 -7.63
CA VAL A 53 -1.64 -9.21 -6.85
C VAL A 53 -1.10 -10.31 -7.76
N PHE A 54 -1.73 -10.53 -8.92
CA PHE A 54 -1.30 -11.54 -9.89
C PHE A 54 -0.25 -11.00 -10.88
N SER A 55 -0.21 -9.68 -11.09
CA SER A 55 0.83 -9.03 -11.92
C SER A 55 2.23 -9.03 -11.29
N LYS A 56 2.34 -9.25 -9.97
CA LYS A 56 3.62 -9.27 -9.23
C LYS A 56 4.62 -10.34 -9.68
N GLY A 57 4.23 -11.25 -10.58
CA GLY A 57 5.14 -12.21 -11.22
C GLY A 57 6.09 -11.61 -12.28
N SER A 58 5.94 -10.34 -12.66
CA SER A 58 6.59 -9.78 -13.86
C SER A 58 7.59 -8.65 -13.55
N LYS A 59 8.44 -8.82 -12.53
CA LYS A 59 9.46 -7.89 -11.98
C LYS A 59 8.99 -7.33 -10.66
N SER A 60 9.75 -7.67 -9.62
CA SER A 60 9.96 -6.82 -8.47
C SER A 60 10.23 -5.40 -8.95
N LYS A 61 9.20 -4.55 -9.04
CA LYS A 61 9.43 -3.12 -8.86
C LYS A 61 10.09 -3.06 -7.49
N LYS A 62 11.39 -2.73 -7.45
CA LYS A 62 11.99 -2.24 -6.21
C LYS A 62 10.96 -1.26 -5.65
N SER A 63 10.54 -1.45 -4.41
CA SER A 63 9.58 -0.51 -3.84
C SER A 63 10.17 0.90 -4.00
N GLU A 64 9.34 1.94 -4.12
CA GLU A 64 9.88 3.32 -4.13
C GLU A 64 10.82 3.57 -2.93
N GLU A 65 10.63 2.82 -1.86
CA GLU A 65 11.50 2.79 -0.69
C GLU A 65 12.88 2.14 -0.95
N GLU A 66 12.94 1.05 -1.72
CA GLU A 66 14.20 0.43 -2.15
C GLU A 66 14.95 1.30 -3.17
N GLU A 67 14.25 1.97 -4.10
CA GLU A 67 14.88 2.92 -5.02
C GLU A 67 15.46 4.13 -4.28
N LYS A 68 14.74 4.66 -3.29
CA LYS A 68 15.24 5.73 -2.41
C LYS A 68 16.44 5.26 -1.58
N LYS A 69 16.43 4.03 -1.08
CA LYS A 69 17.56 3.44 -0.34
C LYS A 69 18.81 3.35 -1.22
N ASP A 70 18.67 2.89 -2.46
CA ASP A 70 19.79 2.83 -3.41
C ASP A 70 20.37 4.23 -3.70
N GLN A 71 19.50 5.23 -3.92
CA GLN A 71 19.94 6.60 -4.17
C GLN A 71 20.71 7.18 -2.98
N LEU A 72 20.20 6.98 -1.75
CA LEU A 72 20.86 7.42 -0.54
C LEU A 72 22.22 6.74 -0.34
N LEU A 73 22.31 5.43 -0.58
CA LEU A 73 23.58 4.68 -0.49
C LEU A 73 24.62 5.21 -1.48
N LYS A 74 24.20 5.57 -2.69
CA LYS A 74 25.08 6.17 -3.70
C LYS A 74 25.63 7.52 -3.22
N VAL A 75 24.76 8.42 -2.74
CA VAL A 75 25.16 9.74 -2.23
C VAL A 75 26.10 9.61 -1.03
N ILE A 76 25.84 8.67 -0.10
CA ILE A 76 26.73 8.40 1.04
C ILE A 76 28.12 7.94 0.56
N GLY A 77 28.16 7.08 -0.48
CA GLY A 77 29.42 6.64 -1.08
C GLY A 77 30.23 7.80 -1.66
N GLU A 78 29.59 8.67 -2.45
CA GLU A 78 30.21 9.86 -3.04
C GLU A 78 30.75 10.81 -1.95
N LEU A 79 29.92 11.12 -0.94
CA LEU A 79 30.33 11.96 0.18
C LEU A 79 31.47 11.36 0.98
N LYS A 80 31.51 10.03 1.15
CA LYS A 80 32.60 9.35 1.86
C LYS A 80 33.93 9.51 1.11
N VAL A 81 33.92 9.31 -0.20
CA VAL A 81 35.12 9.48 -1.05
C VAL A 81 35.61 10.93 -1.00
N GLU A 82 34.70 11.89 -1.12
CA GLU A 82 35.05 13.32 -1.04
C GLU A 82 35.62 13.70 0.33
N ASN A 83 35.02 13.18 1.41
CA ASN A 83 35.50 13.44 2.77
C ASN A 83 36.89 12.82 3.01
N ASP A 84 37.12 11.60 2.54
CA ASP A 84 38.42 10.92 2.65
C ASP A 84 39.48 11.64 1.80
N PHE A 85 39.12 12.14 0.61
CA PHE A 85 40.00 12.98 -0.20
C PHE A 85 40.38 14.28 0.52
N LEU A 86 39.40 15.02 1.04
CA LEU A 86 39.64 16.26 1.77
C LEU A 86 40.49 16.05 3.02
N LYS A 87 40.23 14.98 3.78
CA LYS A 87 41.05 14.60 4.95
C LYS A 87 42.50 14.30 4.58
N ASN A 88 42.74 13.64 3.45
CA ASN A 88 44.09 13.35 2.98
C ASN A 88 44.79 14.59 2.42
N ALA A 89 44.06 15.51 1.78
CA ALA A 89 44.61 16.75 1.23
C ALA A 89 44.91 17.82 2.30
N LEU A 90 44.20 17.79 3.43
CA LEU A 90 44.41 18.66 4.59
C LEU A 90 45.41 18.09 5.61
N ARG A 91 46.09 17.00 5.28
CA ARG A 91 47.12 16.35 6.09
C ARG A 91 48.50 16.74 5.59
#